data_AF-A0A661RU74-F1
#
_entry.id   AF-A0A661RU74-F1
#
_cell.length_a   1.000
_cell.length_b   1.000
_cell.length_c   1.000
_cell.angle_alpha   90.00
_cell.angle_beta   90.00
_cell.angle_gamma   90.00
#
_symmetry.space_group_name_H-M   'P 1'
#
loop_
_entity.id
_entity.type
_entity.pdbx_description
1 polymer ?
#
loop_
_entity_poly.entity_id
_entity_poly.type
_entity_poly.pdbx_seq_one_letter_code
_entity_poly.pdbx_strand_id
1 'polypeptide(L)'
;MNKQLLAYYGLKWNPFSPDIPVESLWRTPQMENFLFRLENMNGGFALITGEPGLGKSKTLQVIAHQFSRLDEVIVGVMERPQSSVSDFYREMGSLFGVNLSPANRYGGFKDLRERWNNHAKTTLFKPILLIDEAQEMLTDCLNELRLLSSTDFDSHNLLTTIICGDTRLPERFRARSLI
;
A
#
# COMPACT_ATOMS: atom_id res chain seq x y z
N MET A 1 -21.65 19.71 9.90
CA MET A 1 -23.12 19.60 9.82
C MET A 1 -23.68 19.59 11.25
N ASN A 2 -24.71 20.38 11.55
CA ASN A 2 -25.30 20.45 12.90
C ASN A 2 -25.98 19.10 13.26
N LYS A 3 -25.93 18.68 14.53
CA LYS A 3 -26.60 17.46 15.05
C LYS A 3 -28.09 17.41 14.73
N GLN A 4 -28.77 18.57 14.68
CA GLN A 4 -30.18 18.65 14.28
C GLN A 4 -30.41 18.22 12.82
N LEU A 5 -29.53 18.60 11.90
CA LEU A 5 -29.59 18.20 10.49
C LEU A 5 -29.29 16.71 10.33
N LEU A 6 -28.29 16.19 11.06
CA LEU A 6 -27.97 14.76 11.07
C LEU A 6 -29.19 13.93 11.51
N ALA A 7 -29.83 14.31 12.62
CA ALA A 7 -31.02 13.64 13.12
C ALA A 7 -32.20 13.74 12.14
N TYR A 8 -32.43 14.90 11.51
CA TYR A 8 -33.50 15.10 10.53
C TYR A 8 -33.40 14.15 9.34
N TYR A 9 -32.18 13.90 8.83
CA TYR A 9 -31.94 12.97 7.72
C TYR A 9 -31.64 11.52 8.16
N GLY A 10 -31.69 11.22 9.46
CA GLY A 10 -31.37 9.88 9.97
C GLY A 10 -29.89 9.47 9.79
N LEU A 11 -28.99 10.44 9.66
CA LEU A 11 -27.57 10.21 9.40
C LEU A 11 -26.77 10.14 10.71
N LYS A 12 -26.00 9.06 10.87
CA LYS A 12 -25.08 8.91 12.02
C LYS A 12 -23.86 9.83 11.91
N TRP A 13 -23.39 10.06 10.69
CA TRP A 13 -22.19 10.83 10.38
C TRP A 13 -22.48 11.88 9.31
N ASN A 14 -21.64 12.91 9.22
CA ASN A 14 -21.70 13.84 8.10
C ASN A 14 -21.23 13.11 6.83
N PRO A 15 -22.10 12.89 5.82
CA PRO A 15 -21.76 12.10 4.63
C PRO A 15 -20.74 12.80 3.72
N PHE A 16 -20.52 14.10 3.92
CA PHE A 16 -19.53 14.90 3.19
C PHE A 16 -18.21 15.07 3.95
N SER A 17 -18.10 14.51 5.14
CA SER A 17 -16.85 14.55 5.90
C SER A 17 -15.89 13.46 5.39
N PRO A 18 -14.60 13.77 5.22
CA PRO A 18 -13.61 12.75 4.91
C PRO A 18 -13.38 11.78 6.08
N ASP A 19 -13.72 12.17 7.31
CA ASP A 19 -13.41 11.46 8.57
C ASP A 19 -14.51 10.49 9.01
N ILE A 20 -15.22 9.89 8.06
CA ILE A 20 -16.20 8.84 8.35
C ILE A 20 -15.44 7.60 8.86
N PRO A 21 -15.87 6.95 9.96
CA PRO A 21 -15.24 5.72 10.45
C PRO A 21 -15.18 4.64 9.38
N VAL A 22 -14.07 3.89 9.36
CA VAL A 22 -13.79 2.90 8.30
C VAL A 22 -14.86 1.81 8.24
N GLU A 23 -15.41 1.42 9.40
CA GLU A 23 -16.48 0.44 9.53
C GLU A 23 -17.82 0.94 8.99
N SER A 24 -17.97 2.26 8.85
CA SER A 24 -19.16 2.89 8.26
C SER A 24 -18.99 3.15 6.76
N LEU A 25 -17.83 2.86 6.17
CA LEU A 25 -17.64 2.95 4.73
C LEU A 25 -18.43 1.85 4.01
N TRP A 26 -19.12 2.24 2.94
CA TRP A 26 -19.86 1.28 2.14
C TRP A 26 -18.90 0.32 1.44
N ARG A 27 -19.12 -0.97 1.66
CA ARG A 27 -18.32 -2.04 1.06
C ARG A 27 -19.00 -2.57 -0.19
N THR A 28 -18.42 -2.28 -1.36
CA THR A 28 -18.98 -2.75 -2.63
C THR A 28 -18.65 -4.23 -2.85
N PRO A 29 -19.47 -4.99 -3.62
CA PRO A 29 -19.14 -6.38 -3.97
C PRO A 29 -17.77 -6.52 -4.64
N GLN A 30 -17.37 -5.54 -5.45
CA GLN A 30 -16.06 -5.51 -6.11
C GLN A 30 -14.93 -5.37 -5.10
N MET A 31 -15.12 -4.52 -4.09
CA MET A 31 -14.15 -4.34 -3.00
C MET A 31 -14.01 -5.60 -2.17
N GLU A 32 -15.13 -6.24 -1.79
CA GLU A 32 -15.12 -7.51 -1.05
C GLU A 32 -14.40 -8.61 -1.83
N ASN A 33 -14.69 -8.75 -3.13
CA ASN A 33 -13.99 -9.70 -4.00
C ASN A 33 -12.49 -9.38 -4.14
N PHE A 34 -12.10 -8.11 -4.07
CA PHE A 34 -10.70 -7.71 -4.08
C PHE A 34 -10.01 -8.03 -2.76
N LEU A 35 -10.63 -7.72 -1.63
CA LEU A 35 -10.15 -8.06 -0.28
C LEU A 35 -9.94 -9.56 -0.13
N PHE A 36 -10.92 -10.37 -0.53
CA PHE A 36 -10.81 -11.82 -0.51
C PHE A 36 -9.60 -12.33 -1.30
N ARG A 37 -9.34 -11.76 -2.48
CA ARG A 37 -8.16 -12.12 -3.28
C ARG A 37 -6.85 -11.70 -2.60
N LEU A 38 -6.82 -10.52 -1.98
CA LEU A 38 -5.64 -10.03 -1.26
C LEU A 38 -5.31 -10.91 -0.04
N GLU A 39 -6.31 -11.36 0.72
CA GLU A 39 -6.11 -12.23 1.89
C GLU A 39 -5.49 -13.58 1.51
N ASN A 40 -5.80 -14.07 0.30
CA ASN A 40 -5.29 -15.32 -0.24
C ASN A 40 -4.00 -15.12 -1.08
N MET A 41 -3.51 -13.88 -1.20
CA MET A 41 -2.30 -13.57 -1.96
C MET A 41 -1.06 -13.74 -1.09
N ASN A 42 -0.03 -14.40 -1.62
CA ASN A 42 1.27 -14.55 -0.96
C ASN A 42 2.30 -13.65 -1.66
N GLY A 43 2.27 -12.35 -1.34
CA GLY A 43 3.18 -11.36 -1.89
C GLY A 43 2.87 -10.97 -3.35
N GLY A 44 3.67 -10.06 -3.90
CA GLY A 44 3.52 -9.56 -5.27
C GLY A 44 2.75 -8.24 -5.34
N PHE A 45 2.17 -7.95 -6.52
CA PHE A 45 1.53 -6.65 -6.79
C PHE A 45 0.02 -6.78 -6.99
N ALA A 46 -0.73 -5.84 -6.41
CA ALA A 46 -2.14 -5.63 -6.70
C ALA A 46 -2.37 -4.17 -7.11
N LEU A 47 -3.29 -3.95 -8.05
CA LEU A 47 -3.55 -2.64 -8.63
C LEU A 47 -5.02 -2.25 -8.48
N ILE A 48 -5.24 -1.05 -7.94
CA ILE A 48 -6.53 -0.35 -7.95
C ILE A 48 -6.38 0.87 -8.86
N THR A 49 -7.11 0.88 -9.97
CA THR A 49 -7.11 2.01 -10.90
C THR A 49 -8.52 2.49 -11.20
N GLY A 50 -8.66 3.77 -11.48
CA GLY A 50 -9.91 4.40 -11.86
C GLY A 50 -9.83 5.91 -11.78
N GLU A 51 -10.82 6.59 -12.33
CA GLU A 51 -10.92 8.04 -12.29
C GLU A 51 -10.92 8.60 -10.84
N PRO A 52 -10.52 9.87 -10.65
CA PRO A 52 -10.66 10.56 -9.36
C PRO A 52 -12.10 10.48 -8.83
N GLY A 53 -12.25 10.28 -7.51
CA GLY A 53 -13.57 10.21 -6.87
C GLY A 53 -14.25 8.83 -6.88
N LEU A 54 -13.69 7.80 -7.50
CA LEU A 54 -14.25 6.43 -7.51
C LEU A 54 -13.99 5.62 -6.22
N GLY A 55 -13.61 6.27 -5.11
CA GLY A 55 -13.43 5.61 -3.81
C GLY A 55 -12.13 4.84 -3.63
N LYS A 56 -11.12 5.01 -4.50
CA LYS A 56 -9.87 4.25 -4.44
C LYS A 56 -9.11 4.39 -3.10
N SER A 57 -8.91 5.62 -2.62
CA SER A 57 -8.29 5.89 -1.32
C SER A 57 -9.12 5.34 -0.15
N LYS A 58 -10.45 5.29 -0.29
CA LYS A 58 -11.34 4.67 0.71
C LYS A 58 -11.22 3.15 0.72
N THR A 59 -11.04 2.53 -0.44
CA THR A 59 -10.68 1.10 -0.53
C THR A 59 -9.35 0.82 0.16
N LEU A 60 -8.31 1.64 -0.07
CA LEU A 60 -7.04 1.51 0.66
C LEU A 60 -7.21 1.69 2.17
N GLN A 61 -8.05 2.62 2.61
CA GLN A 61 -8.37 2.82 4.03
C GLN A 61 -9.02 1.58 4.66
N VAL A 62 -9.95 0.93 3.95
CA VAL A 62 -10.55 -0.34 4.40
C VAL A 62 -9.53 -1.47 4.46
N ILE A 63 -8.67 -1.59 3.44
CA ILE A 63 -7.57 -2.57 3.42
C ILE A 63 -6.65 -2.34 4.62
N ALA A 64 -6.15 -1.12 4.82
CA ALA A 64 -5.25 -0.80 5.93
C ALA A 64 -5.86 -1.20 7.28
N HIS A 65 -7.13 -0.85 7.49
CA HIS A 65 -7.84 -1.16 8.72
C HIS A 65 -8.08 -2.67 8.93
N GLN A 66 -8.34 -3.43 7.86
CA GLN A 66 -8.58 -4.87 7.96
C GLN A 66 -7.28 -5.65 8.22
N PHE A 67 -6.23 -5.33 7.45
CA PHE A 67 -4.96 -6.05 7.52
C PHE A 67 -4.12 -5.70 8.76
N SER A 68 -4.20 -4.46 9.27
CA SER A 68 -3.48 -4.06 10.50
C SER A 68 -3.97 -4.76 11.78
N ARG A 69 -5.11 -5.47 11.72
CA ARG A 69 -5.66 -6.26 12.83
C ARG A 69 -5.17 -7.70 12.84
N LEU A 70 -4.39 -8.12 11.85
CA LEU A 70 -3.80 -9.45 11.78
C LEU A 70 -2.42 -9.39 12.44
N ASP A 71 -2.20 -10.24 13.45
CA ASP A 71 -0.97 -10.22 14.27
C ASP A 71 0.30 -10.45 13.44
N GLU A 72 0.17 -11.15 12.32
CA GLU A 72 1.28 -11.55 11.46
C GLU A 72 1.50 -10.59 10.28
N VAL A 73 0.79 -9.46 10.23
CA VAL A 73 0.83 -8.51 9.12
C VAL A 73 1.33 -7.15 9.59
N ILE A 74 2.30 -6.59 8.89
CA ILE A 74 2.67 -5.17 9.03
C ILE A 74 2.21 -4.42 7.81
N VAL A 75 1.32 -3.45 8.01
CA VAL A 75 0.85 -2.55 6.96
C VAL A 75 1.65 -1.24 7.03
N GLY A 76 2.41 -0.95 5.98
CA GLY A 76 3.02 0.35 5.73
C GLY A 76 2.19 1.14 4.72
N VAL A 77 1.90 2.41 5.03
CA VAL A 77 1.23 3.33 4.10
C VAL A 77 2.25 4.36 3.65
N MET A 78 2.52 4.41 2.34
CA MET A 78 3.39 5.42 1.76
C MET A 78 2.66 6.77 1.69
N GLU A 79 3.24 7.78 2.31
CA GLU A 79 2.69 9.14 2.36
C GLU A 79 3.23 10.01 1.22
N ARG A 80 4.42 9.69 0.68
CA ARG A 80 5.07 10.51 -0.35
C ARG A 80 5.48 9.68 -1.58
N PRO A 81 4.54 9.40 -2.49
CA PRO A 81 4.80 8.69 -3.75
C PRO A 81 5.89 9.36 -4.62
N GLN A 82 5.89 10.69 -4.67
CA GLN A 82 6.83 11.53 -5.44
C GLN A 82 8.25 11.61 -4.86
N SER A 83 8.55 10.84 -3.80
CA SER A 83 9.84 10.85 -3.13
C SER A 83 10.99 10.46 -4.05
N SER A 84 12.16 11.04 -3.79
CA SER A 84 13.43 10.56 -4.35
C SER A 84 13.70 9.11 -3.92
N VAL A 85 14.56 8.38 -4.64
CA VAL A 85 14.95 7.01 -4.24
C VAL A 85 15.51 6.96 -2.80
N SER A 86 16.30 7.96 -2.40
CA SER A 86 16.81 8.05 -1.03
C SER A 86 15.71 8.22 0.02
N ASP A 87 14.71 9.04 -0.26
CA ASP A 87 13.59 9.26 0.66
C ASP A 87 12.62 8.09 0.67
N PHE A 88 12.42 7.43 -0.47
CA PHE A 88 11.70 6.17 -0.58
C PHE A 88 12.31 5.14 0.38
N TYR A 89 13.63 4.93 0.34
CA TYR A 89 14.28 4.00 1.25
C TYR A 89 14.12 4.40 2.72
N ARG A 90 14.29 5.68 3.06
CA ARG A 90 14.07 6.18 4.43
C ARG A 90 12.65 5.93 4.93
N GLU A 91 11.66 6.15 4.06
CA GLU A 91 10.26 5.92 4.36
C GLU A 91 9.97 4.43 4.55
N MET A 92 10.47 3.57 3.65
CA MET A 92 10.37 2.12 3.80
C MET A 92 11.02 1.62 5.10
N GLY A 93 12.19 2.15 5.46
CA GLY A 93 12.83 1.86 6.75
C GLY A 93 11.94 2.23 7.93
N SER A 94 11.33 3.41 7.91
CA SER A 94 10.39 3.86 8.94
C SER A 94 9.14 2.99 9.03
N LEU A 95 8.54 2.64 7.88
CA LEU A 95 7.31 1.85 7.80
C LEU A 95 7.47 0.43 8.33
N PHE A 96 8.64 -0.19 8.10
CA PHE A 96 8.91 -1.58 8.47
C PHE A 96 9.87 -1.73 9.65
N GLY A 97 10.18 -0.64 10.36
CA GLY A 97 11.00 -0.66 11.57
C GLY A 97 12.45 -1.09 11.34
N VAL A 98 13.05 -0.64 10.24
CA VAL A 98 14.45 -0.88 9.86
C VAL A 98 15.22 0.43 9.93
N ASN A 99 16.20 0.50 10.83
CA ASN A 99 17.04 1.67 11.01
C ASN A 99 18.05 1.77 9.86
N LEU A 100 17.70 2.57 8.84
CA LEU A 100 18.56 2.78 7.69
C LEU A 100 19.47 3.98 7.89
N SER A 101 20.77 3.78 7.61
CA SER A 101 21.74 4.88 7.58
C SER A 101 21.61 5.66 6.26
N PRO A 102 21.44 7.01 6.30
CA PRO A 102 21.30 7.83 5.09
C PRO A 102 22.47 7.74 4.10
N ALA A 103 23.64 7.30 4.58
CA ALA A 103 24.88 7.31 3.81
C ALA A 103 25.07 6.09 2.88
N ASN A 104 24.23 5.06 2.96
CA ASN A 104 24.44 3.82 2.20
C ASN A 104 23.15 3.28 1.58
N ARG A 105 22.87 3.68 0.32
CA ARG A 105 21.69 3.22 -0.45
C ARG A 105 21.67 1.69 -0.64
N TYR A 106 22.82 1.09 -0.93
CA TYR A 106 22.93 -0.37 -1.07
C TYR A 106 22.69 -1.09 0.26
N GLY A 107 23.14 -0.48 1.36
CA GLY A 107 22.79 -0.92 2.72
C GLY A 107 21.29 -0.94 2.93
N GLY A 108 20.58 0.13 2.55
CA GLY A 108 19.12 0.24 2.65
C GLY A 108 18.35 -0.92 2.02
N PHE A 109 18.68 -1.23 0.76
CA PHE A 109 18.08 -2.36 0.03
C PHE A 109 18.35 -3.70 0.73
N LYS A 110 19.61 -3.95 1.10
CA LYS A 110 20.02 -5.21 1.73
C LYS A 110 19.38 -5.39 3.09
N ASP A 111 19.40 -4.35 3.94
CA ASP A 111 18.90 -4.38 5.30
C ASP A 111 17.38 -4.63 5.34
N LEU A 112 16.62 -3.99 4.43
CA LEU A 112 15.17 -4.24 4.29
C LEU A 112 14.89 -5.69 3.88
N ARG A 113 15.57 -6.19 2.84
CA ARG A 113 15.35 -7.57 2.35
C ARG A 113 15.80 -8.61 3.37
N GLU A 114 16.89 -8.37 4.09
CA GLU A 114 17.36 -9.26 5.15
C GLU A 114 16.36 -9.30 6.31
N ARG A 115 15.83 -8.14 6.72
CA ARG A 115 14.77 -8.05 7.73
C ARG A 115 13.53 -8.86 7.32
N TRP A 116 13.00 -8.64 6.12
CA TRP A 116 11.80 -9.34 5.65
C TRP A 116 12.05 -10.84 5.47
N ASN A 117 13.21 -11.24 4.94
CA ASN A 117 13.57 -12.66 4.83
C ASN A 117 13.66 -13.35 6.20
N ASN A 118 14.32 -12.70 7.16
CA ASN A 118 14.49 -13.27 8.50
C ASN A 118 13.13 -13.41 9.19
N HIS A 119 12.26 -12.41 9.06
CA HIS A 119 10.90 -12.48 9.59
C HIS A 119 10.07 -13.55 8.89
N ALA A 120 10.07 -13.62 7.56
CA ALA A 120 9.33 -14.63 6.80
C ALA A 120 9.78 -16.08 7.12
N LYS A 121 11.04 -16.28 7.51
CA LYS A 121 11.58 -17.59 7.92
C LYS A 121 11.26 -17.97 9.36
N THR A 122 11.14 -16.98 10.26
CA THR A 122 11.01 -17.21 11.71
C THR A 122 9.59 -17.01 12.23
N THR A 123 8.74 -16.32 11.46
CA THR A 123 7.37 -15.97 11.78
C THR A 123 6.53 -16.03 10.50
N LEU A 124 5.19 -16.07 10.61
CA LEU A 124 4.29 -15.95 9.46
C LEU A 124 4.14 -14.48 8.96
N PHE A 125 5.18 -13.67 9.18
CA PHE A 125 5.22 -12.24 8.89
C PHE A 125 4.97 -11.92 7.41
N LYS A 126 4.00 -11.04 7.16
CA LYS A 126 3.64 -10.55 5.83
C LYS A 126 3.68 -9.02 5.80
N PRO A 127 4.71 -8.40 5.18
CA PRO A 127 4.70 -6.97 4.99
C PRO A 127 3.77 -6.60 3.82
N ILE A 128 2.92 -5.61 4.05
CA ILE A 128 2.01 -5.04 3.05
C ILE A 128 2.35 -3.56 2.92
N LEU A 129 2.67 -3.12 1.70
CA LEU A 129 2.85 -1.72 1.37
C LEU A 129 1.63 -1.21 0.60
N LEU A 130 1.00 -0.14 1.11
CA LEU A 130 -0.07 0.58 0.44
C LEU A 130 0.49 1.86 -0.15
N ILE A 131 0.23 2.11 -1.43
CA ILE A 131 0.67 3.33 -2.12
C ILE A 131 -0.55 3.96 -2.77
N ASP A 132 -0.89 5.18 -2.36
CA ASP A 132 -1.91 5.99 -3.04
C ASP A 132 -1.24 6.94 -4.05
N GLU A 133 -2.01 7.43 -5.03
CA GLU A 133 -1.53 8.35 -6.08
C GLU A 133 -0.22 7.89 -6.76
N ALA A 134 -0.09 6.58 -7.01
CA ALA A 134 1.16 6.00 -7.46
C ALA A 134 1.58 6.41 -8.88
N GLN A 135 0.68 7.01 -9.66
CA GLN A 135 1.06 7.66 -10.92
C GLN A 135 2.02 8.85 -10.71
N GLU A 136 2.17 9.35 -9.48
CA GLU A 136 3.13 10.39 -9.12
C GLU A 136 4.50 9.82 -8.70
N MET A 137 4.64 8.48 -8.58
CA MET A 137 5.92 7.86 -8.25
C MET A 137 6.96 8.04 -9.33
N LEU A 138 8.22 8.25 -8.94
CA LEU A 138 9.33 8.21 -9.88
C LEU A 138 9.53 6.79 -10.44
N THR A 139 9.88 6.69 -11.72
CA THR A 139 10.16 5.41 -12.39
C THR A 139 11.25 4.62 -11.67
N ASP A 140 12.29 5.30 -11.18
CA ASP A 140 13.36 4.66 -10.41
C ASP A 140 12.82 4.02 -9.12
N CYS A 141 11.92 4.69 -8.39
CA CYS A 141 11.31 4.14 -7.18
C CYS A 141 10.42 2.92 -7.48
N LEU A 142 9.70 2.91 -8.61
CA LEU A 142 8.93 1.74 -9.06
C LEU A 142 9.85 0.55 -9.41
N ASN A 143 11.03 0.82 -9.99
CA ASN A 143 12.04 -0.20 -10.25
C ASN A 143 12.64 -0.76 -8.96
N GLU A 144 12.97 0.09 -7.98
CA GLU A 144 13.43 -0.36 -6.66
C GLU A 144 12.36 -1.20 -5.96
N LEU A 145 11.08 -0.78 -6.03
CA LEU A 145 9.96 -1.52 -5.47
C LEU A 145 9.84 -2.93 -6.10
N ARG A 146 10.02 -3.04 -7.42
CA ARG A 146 10.10 -4.34 -8.12
C ARG A 146 11.21 -5.21 -7.54
N LEU A 147 12.42 -4.67 -7.41
CA LEU A 147 13.59 -5.40 -6.89
C LEU A 147 13.45 -5.79 -5.40
N LEU A 148 12.73 -4.99 -4.61
CA LEU A 148 12.44 -5.26 -3.20
C LEU A 148 11.37 -6.33 -3.01
N SER A 149 10.44 -6.47 -3.97
CA SER A 149 9.24 -7.30 -3.84
C SER A 149 9.50 -8.80 -3.82
N SER A 150 10.57 -9.27 -4.45
CA SER A 150 10.86 -10.69 -4.67
C SER A 150 12.29 -11.07 -4.32
N THR A 151 12.57 -12.36 -4.06
CA THR A 151 13.89 -12.98 -3.87
C THR A 151 14.01 -14.29 -4.63
N ASP A 152 15.22 -14.84 -4.66
CA ASP A 152 15.52 -16.16 -5.22
C ASP A 152 15.04 -16.29 -6.68
N PHE A 153 15.48 -15.36 -7.53
CA PHE A 153 15.08 -15.28 -8.94
C PHE A 153 13.54 -15.24 -9.12
N ASP A 154 12.88 -14.38 -8.34
CA ASP A 154 11.42 -14.20 -8.36
C ASP A 154 10.59 -15.42 -7.88
N SER A 155 11.24 -16.39 -7.23
CA SER A 155 10.57 -17.59 -6.72
C SER A 155 9.86 -17.34 -5.38
N HIS A 156 10.28 -16.33 -4.64
CA HIS A 156 9.71 -15.99 -3.33
C HIS A 156 9.36 -14.51 -3.25
N ASN A 157 8.11 -14.20 -2.91
CA ASN A 157 7.69 -12.83 -2.70
C ASN A 157 7.95 -12.41 -1.24
N LEU A 158 8.67 -11.31 -1.06
CA LEU A 158 8.92 -10.70 0.24
C LEU A 158 7.88 -9.66 0.63
N LEU A 159 7.30 -8.95 -0.34
CA LEU A 159 6.42 -7.81 -0.11
C LEU A 159 5.15 -7.95 -0.92
N THR A 160 4.00 -7.77 -0.27
CA THR A 160 2.74 -7.48 -0.96
C THR A 160 2.63 -5.98 -1.15
N THR A 161 2.60 -5.50 -2.39
CA THR A 161 2.39 -4.07 -2.69
C THR A 161 1.03 -3.86 -3.34
N ILE A 162 0.21 -3.01 -2.71
CA ILE A 162 -1.09 -2.60 -3.23
C ILE A 162 -0.95 -1.16 -3.71
N ILE A 163 -1.02 -1.00 -5.02
CA ILE A 163 -0.82 0.27 -5.70
C ILE A 163 -2.17 0.82 -6.12
N CYS A 164 -2.43 2.08 -5.76
CA CYS A 164 -3.60 2.83 -6.16
C CYS A 164 -3.19 4.02 -7.00
N GLY A 165 -3.89 4.27 -8.11
CA GLY A 165 -3.67 5.44 -8.93
C GLY A 165 -4.78 5.68 -9.94
N ASP A 166 -4.66 6.73 -10.72
CA ASP A 166 -5.60 7.03 -11.79
C ASP A 166 -5.34 6.21 -13.06
N THR A 167 -6.03 6.56 -14.15
CA THR A 167 -5.94 5.87 -15.45
C THR A 167 -4.60 6.07 -16.15
N ARG A 168 -3.74 7.00 -15.71
CA ARG A 168 -2.37 7.18 -16.22
C ARG A 168 -1.44 6.06 -15.74
N LEU A 169 -1.71 5.49 -14.56
CA LEU A 169 -0.83 4.49 -13.94
C LEU A 169 -0.68 3.19 -14.77
N PRO A 170 -1.76 2.55 -15.26
CA PRO A 170 -1.63 1.39 -16.14
C PRO A 170 -0.83 1.67 -17.42
N GLU A 171 -0.97 2.87 -18.01
CA GLU A 171 -0.21 3.25 -19.19
C GLU A 171 1.28 3.41 -18.88
N ARG A 172 1.63 3.93 -17.70
CA ARG A 172 3.04 3.99 -17.25
C ARG A 172 3.66 2.60 -17.16
N PHE A 173 2.95 1.60 -16.64
CA PHE A 173 3.48 0.23 -16.54
C PHE A 173 3.76 -0.43 -17.89
N ARG A 174 3.22 0.10 -19.00
CA ARG A 174 3.53 -0.38 -20.36
C ARG A 174 4.78 0.25 -20.96
N ALA A 175 5.37 1.26 -20.30
CA ALA A 175 6.56 1.92 -20.79
C ALA A 175 7.80 1.02 -20.62
N ARG A 176 8.69 1.00 -21.62
CA ARG A 176 9.92 0.19 -21.61
C ARG A 176 10.84 0.44 -20.41
N SER A 177 10.74 1.60 -19.76
CA SER A 177 11.52 1.91 -18.55
C SER A 177 11.06 1.15 -17.31
N LEU A 178 9.91 0.48 -17.37
CA LEU A 178 9.30 -0.32 -16.30
C LEU A 178 9.07 -1.79 -16.70
N ILE A 179 9.49 -2.17 -17.92
CA ILE A 179 9.47 -3.55 -18.42
C ILE A 179 10.85 -4.17 -18.17
#